data_AF-A0AAV0H421-F1
#
_entry.id   AF-A0AAV0H421-F1
#
_cell.length_a   1.000
_cell.length_b   1.000
_cell.length_c   1.000
_cell.angle_alpha   90.00
_cell.angle_beta   90.00
_cell.angle_gamma   90.00
#
_symmetry.space_group_name_H-M   'P 1'
#
loop_
_entity.id
_entity.type
_entity.pdbx_description
1 polymer ?
#
loop_
_entity_poly.entity_id
_entity_poly.type
_entity_poly.pdbx_seq_one_letter_code
_entity_poly.pdbx_strand_id
1 'polypeptide(L)' 'EDYGITIDNVIHLVLKLSDLLLITVRTTCGQEIEFRVNRYRNVRYLKHHIFQEGKGFPRQRARDLLQWLKAQ' A
#
# COMPACT_ATOMS: atom_id res chain seq x y z
N GLU A 1 -25.33 11.44 12.56
CA GLU A 1 -25.79 11.96 11.25
C GLU A 1 -24.58 12.59 10.61
N ASP A 2 -23.76 11.83 9.89
CA ASP A 2 -22.34 12.23 9.80
C ASP A 2 -22.01 13.06 8.56
N TYR A 3 -22.98 13.26 7.65
CA TYR A 3 -22.80 14.16 6.50
C TYR A 3 -23.99 15.08 6.22
N GLY A 4 -25.05 15.05 7.04
CA GLY A 4 -26.21 15.96 6.90
C GLY A 4 -26.88 15.96 5.52
N ILE A 5 -26.79 14.86 4.78
CA ILE A 5 -27.29 14.78 3.40
C ILE A 5 -28.82 14.70 3.42
N THR A 6 -29.46 15.65 2.76
CA THR A 6 -30.90 15.76 2.55
C THR A 6 -31.27 15.36 1.12
N ILE A 7 -32.57 15.11 0.88
CA ILE A 7 -33.10 14.62 -0.40
C ILE A 7 -32.84 15.58 -1.58
N ASP A 8 -32.63 16.86 -1.30
CA ASP A 8 -32.41 17.92 -2.29
C ASP A 8 -30.92 18.14 -2.64
N ASN A 9 -30.00 17.38 -2.05
CA ASN A 9 -28.59 17.52 -2.35
C ASN A 9 -28.21 16.85 -3.68
N VAL A 10 -27.40 17.55 -4.48
CA VAL A 10 -26.79 17.00 -5.70
C VAL A 10 -25.38 16.51 -5.39
N ILE A 11 -25.13 15.22 -5.60
CA ILE A 11 -23.82 14.59 -5.35
C ILE A 11 -23.04 14.49 -6.66
N HIS A 12 -21.86 15.10 -6.70
CA HIS A 12 -20.94 14.96 -7.82
C HIS A 12 -20.07 13.71 -7.64
N LEU A 13 -20.29 12.69 -8.48
CA LEU A 13 -19.42 11.53 -8.56
C LEU A 13 -18.16 11.86 -9.35
N VAL A 14 -17.00 11.78 -8.71
CA VAL A 14 -15.69 11.93 -9.37
C VAL A 14 -14.96 10.58 -9.36
N LEU A 15 -14.67 10.05 -10.54
CA LEU A 15 -13.89 8.81 -10.69
C LEU A 15 -12.40 9.16 -10.88
N LYS A 16 -11.57 8.84 -9.88
CA LYS A 16 -10.11 8.86 -10.03
C LYS A 16 -9.61 7.47 -10.38
N LEU A 17 -9.04 7.32 -11.58
CA LEU A 17 -8.59 6.03 -12.10
C LEU A 17 -7.41 5.42 -11.31
N SER A 18 -6.57 6.25 -10.68
CA SER A 18 -5.61 5.82 -9.64
C SER A 18 -5.00 7.03 -8.94
N ASP A 19 -4.95 7.00 -7.61
CA ASP A 19 -4.17 7.96 -6.81
C ASP A 19 -3.03 7.15 -6.17
N LEU A 20 -1.94 7.03 -6.93
CA LEU A 20 -0.75 6.28 -6.54
C LEU A 20 0.12 7.14 -5.63
N LEU A 21 0.44 6.60 -4.46
CA LEU A 21 1.40 7.16 -3.54
C LEU A 21 2.73 6.42 -3.70
N LEU A 22 3.83 7.17 -3.77
CA LEU A 22 5.17 6.62 -3.64
C LEU A 22 5.50 6.55 -2.14
N ILE A 23 5.81 5.36 -1.64
CA ILE A 23 6.22 5.15 -0.25
C ILE A 23 7.58 4.48 -0.20
N THR A 24 8.33 4.73 0.89
CA THR A 24 9.59 4.04 1.16
C THR A 24 9.40 3.10 2.33
N VAL A 25 9.70 1.81 2.11
CA VAL A 25 9.69 0.78 3.15
C VAL A 25 11.13 0.51 3.54
N ARG A 26 11.44 0.74 4.83
CA ARG A 26 12.72 0.37 5.42
C ARG A 26 12.61 -0.99 6.09
N THR A 27 13.46 -1.92 5.70
CA THR A 27 13.56 -3.25 6.30
C THR A 27 14.36 -3.21 7.60
N THR A 28 14.26 -4.28 8.40
CA THR A 28 15.01 -4.42 9.66
C THR A 28 16.52 -4.48 9.46
N CYS A 29 17.01 -4.92 8.29
CA CYS A 29 18.42 -4.86 7.92
C CYS A 29 18.88 -3.48 7.41
N GLY A 30 17.99 -2.48 7.43
CA GLY A 30 18.30 -1.10 7.04
C GLY A 30 18.22 -0.83 5.54
N GLN A 31 17.69 -1.75 4.73
CA GLN A 31 17.48 -1.51 3.31
C GLN A 31 16.21 -0.71 3.09
N GLU A 32 16.26 0.27 2.19
CA GLU A 32 15.13 1.09 1.80
C GLU A 32 14.70 0.76 0.38
N ILE A 33 13.40 0.55 0.18
CA ILE A 33 12.82 0.16 -1.09
C ILE A 33 11.56 0.99 -1.34
N GLU A 34 11.46 1.56 -2.52
CA GLU A 34 10.32 2.36 -2.93
C GLU A 34 9.22 1.49 -3.55
N PHE A 35 7.97 1.78 -3.19
CA PHE A 35 6.79 1.12 -3.74
C PHE A 35 5.76 2.15 -4.19
N ARG A 36 5.15 1.92 -5.36
CA ARG A 36 3.95 2.64 -5.80
C ARG A 36 2.73 1.89 -5.27
N VAL A 37 1.88 2.55 -4.49
CA VAL A 37 0.73 1.93 -3.83
C VAL A 37 -0.53 2.77 -3.96
N ASN A 38 -1.69 2.12 -4.02
CA ASN A 38 -2.97 2.84 -4.00
C ASN A 38 -3.28 3.33 -2.57
N ARG A 39 -3.36 4.66 -2.39
CA ARG A 39 -3.56 5.31 -1.08
C ARG A 39 -4.90 4.99 -0.39
N TYR A 40 -5.88 4.47 -1.12
CA TYR A 40 -7.21 4.14 -0.61
C TYR A 40 -7.36 2.66 -0.24
N ARG A 41 -6.28 1.87 -0.32
CA ARG A 41 -6.25 0.47 0.11
C ARG A 41 -5.69 0.35 1.52
N ASN A 42 -5.99 -0.78 2.16
CA ASN A 42 -5.60 -1.05 3.55
C ASN A 42 -4.19 -1.65 3.67
N VAL A 43 -3.71 -1.77 4.92
CA VAL A 43 -2.37 -2.32 5.24
C VAL A 43 -2.22 -3.79 4.79
N ARG A 44 -3.30 -4.58 4.77
CA ARG A 44 -3.26 -5.96 4.28
C ARG A 44 -2.89 -6.01 2.79
N TYR A 45 -3.52 -5.15 1.99
CA TYR A 45 -3.13 -4.97 0.59
C TYR A 45 -1.67 -4.55 0.46
N LEU A 46 -1.21 -3.59 1.28
CA LEU A 46 0.17 -3.13 1.24
C LEU A 46 1.16 -4.26 1.52
N LYS A 47 0.94 -5.05 2.58
CA LYS A 47 1.76 -6.23 2.90
C LYS A 47 1.80 -7.24 1.75
N HIS A 48 0.64 -7.50 1.13
CA HIS A 48 0.56 -8.40 -0.02
C HIS A 48 1.32 -7.84 -1.23
N HIS A 49 1.18 -6.55 -1.53
CA HIS A 49 1.88 -5.87 -2.60
C HIS A 49 3.41 -5.96 -2.42
N ILE A 50 3.90 -5.63 -1.21
CA ILE A 50 5.32 -5.78 -0.85
C ILE A 50 5.78 -7.22 -1.00
N PHE A 51 4.98 -8.22 -0.63
CA PHE A 51 5.33 -9.63 -0.77
C PHE A 51 5.48 -10.07 -2.23
N GLN A 52 4.57 -9.63 -3.12
CA GLN A 52 4.58 -10.05 -4.52
C GLN A 52 5.71 -9.39 -5.31
N GLU A 53 5.86 -8.07 -5.19
CA GLU A 53 7.00 -7.32 -5.75
C GLU A 53 8.32 -7.78 -5.10
N GLY A 54 8.25 -8.13 -3.81
CA GLY A 54 9.28 -8.72 -2.97
C GLY A 54 10.03 -9.90 -3.59
N LYS A 55 9.32 -10.75 -4.34
CA LYS A 55 9.85 -11.97 -4.96
C LYS A 55 10.76 -11.70 -6.15
N GLY A 56 10.70 -10.51 -6.74
CA GLY A 56 11.55 -10.09 -7.86
C GLY A 56 12.89 -9.50 -7.43
N PHE A 57 13.10 -9.21 -6.14
CA PHE A 57 14.35 -8.59 -5.69
C PHE A 57 15.52 -9.59 -5.63
N PRO A 58 16.76 -9.13 -5.88
CA PRO A 58 17.96 -9.94 -5.71
C PRO A 58 17.98 -10.63 -4.33
N ARG A 59 18.49 -11.87 -4.28
CA ARG A 59 18.44 -12.80 -3.12
C ARG A 59 18.83 -12.19 -1.76
N GLN A 60 19.65 -11.13 -1.77
CA GLN A 60 20.12 -10.40 -0.59
C GLN A 60 19.10 -9.41 -0.02
N ARG A 61 18.15 -8.92 -0.83
CA ARG A 61 17.04 -8.02 -0.42
C ARG A 61 15.75 -8.77 -0.13
N ALA A 62 15.48 -9.85 -0.86
CA ALA A 62 14.26 -10.65 -0.70
C ALA A 62 14.20 -11.46 0.61
N ARG A 63 15.37 -11.88 1.15
CA ARG A 63 15.44 -12.77 2.32
C ARG A 63 14.89 -12.12 3.59
N ASP A 64 15.22 -10.85 3.81
CA ASP A 64 14.87 -10.13 5.04
C ASP A 64 13.39 -9.71 5.05
N LEU A 65 12.86 -9.31 3.89
CA LEU A 65 11.43 -9.03 3.72
C LEU A 65 10.54 -10.25 3.98
N LEU A 66 10.96 -11.43 3.52
CA LEU A 66 10.23 -12.67 3.71
C LEU A 66 10.28 -13.18 5.16
N GLN A 67 11.37 -12.92 5.88
CA GLN A 67 11.49 -13.24 7.31
C GLN A 67 10.58 -12.35 8.15
N TRP A 68 10.54 -11.03 7.88
CA TRP A 68 9.67 -10.09 8.59
C TRP A 68 8.18 -10.42 8.41
N LEU A 69 7.75 -10.75 7.19
CA LEU A 69 6.35 -11.10 6.89
C LEU A 69 5.88 -12.39 7.58
N LYS A 70 6.80 -13.30 7.93
CA LYS A 70 6.47 -14.56 8.62
C LYS A 70 6.44 -14.42 10.14
N ALA A 71 6.99 -13.32 10.68
CA ALA A 71 7.11 -13.08 12.11
C ALA A 71 5.93 -12.28 12.69
N GLN A 72 4.88 -12.01 11.91
CA GLN A 72 3.74 -11.15 12.27
C GLN A 72 2.42 -11.76 11.82
#